data_AF-A0A162CYQ5-F1
#
_entry.id   AF-A0A162CYQ5-F1
#
_cell.length_a   1.000
_cell.length_b   1.000
_cell.length_c   1.000
_cell.angle_alpha   90.00
_cell.angle_beta   90.00
_cell.angle_gamma   90.00
#
_symmetry.space_group_name_H-M   'P 1'
#
loop_
_entity.id
_entity.type
_entity.pdbx_description
1 polymer ?
#
loop_
_entity_poly.entity_id
_entity_poly.type
_entity_poly.pdbx_seq_one_letter_code
_entity_poly.pdbx_strand_id
1 'polypeptide(L)'
;PPLTASLYATHLLGRAEAEGAKVFNRAAALRDHPEKLAILEFPQFTPPTLVTRQEADVRAFHAEHRDIILKPLDGMGGSGIFRVRDDGLNLGAIIETLNRHGAQTLMVQRYLPEIVDGDKRVLVIGGEPIPFSLAR
;
A
#
# COMPACT_ATOMS: atom_id res chain seq x y z
N PRO A 1 3.99 -21.01 -0.05
CA PRO A 1 2.68 -20.70 -0.66
C PRO A 1 2.75 -20.78 -2.19
N PRO A 2 1.65 -21.14 -2.89
CA PRO A 2 1.60 -21.06 -4.34
C PRO A 2 1.80 -19.62 -4.81
N LEU A 3 2.50 -19.43 -5.93
CA LEU A 3 2.77 -18.10 -6.48
C LEU A 3 1.53 -17.55 -7.19
N THR A 4 1.38 -16.23 -7.22
CA THR A 4 0.25 -15.56 -7.85
C THR A 4 0.42 -15.47 -9.37
N ALA A 5 -0.69 -15.32 -10.10
CA ALA A 5 -0.68 -15.06 -11.54
C ALA A 5 0.16 -13.81 -11.90
N SER A 6 0.12 -12.76 -11.08
CA SER A 6 0.95 -11.56 -11.26
C SER A 6 2.44 -11.88 -11.18
N LEU A 7 2.86 -12.73 -10.24
CA LEU A 7 4.25 -13.12 -10.10
C LEU A 7 4.74 -13.91 -11.32
N TYR A 8 3.96 -14.89 -11.79
CA TYR A 8 4.26 -15.61 -13.04
C TYR A 8 4.36 -14.67 -14.24
N ALA A 9 3.43 -13.71 -14.37
CA ALA A 9 3.47 -12.72 -15.45
C ALA A 9 4.79 -11.92 -15.44
N THR A 10 5.27 -11.49 -14.27
CA THR A 10 6.56 -10.79 -14.20
C THR A 10 7.76 -11.68 -14.56
N HIS A 11 7.69 -13.01 -14.34
CA HIS A 11 8.75 -13.92 -14.81
C HIS A 11 8.72 -14.10 -16.32
N LEU A 12 7.54 -14.23 -16.91
CA LEU A 12 7.35 -14.32 -18.37
C LEU A 12 7.79 -13.03 -19.07
N LEU A 13 7.42 -11.87 -18.53
CA LEU A 13 7.88 -10.57 -19.03
C LEU A 13 9.40 -10.44 -18.93
N GLY A 14 10.01 -10.94 -17.85
CA GLY A 14 11.48 -10.97 -17.71
C GLY A 14 12.16 -11.87 -18.76
N ARG A 15 11.52 -12.98 -19.16
CA ARG A 15 12.01 -13.82 -20.27
C ARG A 15 11.90 -13.11 -21.61
N ALA A 16 10.75 -12.48 -21.88
CA ALA A 16 10.57 -11.69 -23.10
C ALA A 16 11.59 -10.54 -23.20
N GLU A 17 11.89 -9.85 -22.08
CA GLU A 17 12.93 -8.81 -22.02
C GLU A 17 14.31 -9.38 -22.38
N ALA A 18 14.67 -10.56 -21.86
CA ALA A 18 15.93 -11.24 -22.18
C ALA A 18 16.02 -11.68 -23.66
N GLU A 19 14.89 -11.91 -24.32
CA GLU A 19 14.79 -12.23 -25.75
C GLU A 19 14.72 -10.97 -26.64
N GLY A 20 14.82 -9.77 -26.06
CA GLY A 20 14.90 -8.50 -26.79
C GLY A 20 13.60 -7.72 -26.87
N ALA A 21 12.52 -8.16 -26.22
CA ALA A 21 11.29 -7.38 -26.13
C ALA A 21 11.50 -6.13 -25.26
N LYS A 22 10.84 -5.03 -25.63
CA LYS A 22 10.81 -3.82 -24.80
C LYS A 22 9.71 -3.93 -23.75
N VAL A 23 10.09 -3.99 -22.47
CA VAL A 23 9.15 -4.13 -21.35
C VAL A 23 9.21 -2.88 -20.47
N PHE A 24 8.07 -2.19 -20.33
CA PHE A 24 7.92 -1.00 -19.49
C PHE A 24 6.70 -1.16 -18.58
N ASN A 25 6.83 -1.12 -17.25
CA ASN A 25 8.04 -1.05 -16.43
C ASN A 25 8.82 -2.37 -16.41
N ARG A 26 10.11 -2.33 -16.01
CA ARG A 26 10.95 -3.53 -15.84
C ARG A 26 10.26 -4.58 -14.98
N ALA A 27 10.28 -5.84 -15.42
CA ALA A 27 9.52 -6.89 -14.75
C ALA A 27 10.03 -7.18 -13.33
N ALA A 28 11.34 -7.04 -13.07
CA ALA A 28 11.90 -7.13 -11.73
C ALA A 28 11.41 -6.00 -10.82
N ALA A 29 11.40 -4.76 -11.31
CA ALA A 29 10.94 -3.61 -10.53
C ALA A 29 9.49 -3.77 -10.04
N LEU A 30 8.61 -4.40 -10.84
CA LEU A 30 7.24 -4.71 -10.44
C LEU A 30 7.15 -5.70 -9.27
N ARG A 31 8.12 -6.60 -9.10
CA ARG A 31 8.20 -7.53 -7.96
C ARG A 31 8.84 -6.88 -6.74
N ASP A 32 9.89 -6.09 -6.98
CA ASP A 32 10.75 -5.57 -5.94
C ASP A 32 10.13 -4.33 -5.26
N HIS A 33 9.30 -3.57 -5.98
CA HIS A 33 8.66 -2.34 -5.50
C HIS A 33 7.12 -2.43 -5.57
N PRO A 34 6.47 -3.28 -4.76
CA PRO A 34 5.02 -3.38 -4.77
C PRO A 34 4.39 -2.10 -4.22
N GLU A 35 3.33 -1.63 -4.87
CA GLU A 35 2.73 -0.28 -4.73
C GLU A 35 2.65 0.25 -3.29
N LYS A 36 2.16 -0.55 -2.33
CA LYS A 36 2.01 -0.10 -0.94
C LYS A 36 3.30 -0.17 -0.12
N LEU A 37 4.19 -1.14 -0.37
CA LEU A 37 5.42 -1.29 0.43
C LEU A 37 6.58 -0.45 -0.10
N ALA A 38 6.58 -0.09 -1.38
CA ALA A 38 7.62 0.75 -1.99
C ALA A 38 7.79 2.08 -1.25
N ILE A 39 6.74 2.58 -0.60
CA ILE A 39 6.79 3.82 0.18
C ILE A 39 7.73 3.73 1.39
N LEU A 40 8.03 2.51 1.87
CA LEU A 40 8.93 2.27 3.00
C LEU A 40 10.40 2.54 2.64
N GLU A 41 10.73 2.64 1.35
CA GLU A 41 12.04 3.09 0.88
C GLU A 41 12.22 4.61 1.05
N PHE A 42 11.11 5.34 1.26
CA PHE A 42 11.08 6.80 1.37
C PHE A 42 10.27 7.28 2.58
N PRO A 43 10.56 6.81 3.80
CA PRO A 43 9.74 7.06 4.98
C PRO A 43 9.57 8.56 5.27
N GLN A 44 10.57 9.39 4.94
CA GLN A 44 10.54 10.85 5.11
C GLN A 44 9.43 11.56 4.32
N PHE A 45 8.85 10.92 3.30
CA PHE A 45 7.78 11.49 2.47
C PHE A 45 6.41 10.85 2.74
N THR A 46 6.30 10.07 3.82
CA THR A 46 5.09 9.31 4.14
C THR A 46 4.58 9.68 5.54
N PRO A 47 3.27 9.53 5.82
CA PRO A 47 2.81 9.58 7.20
C PRO A 47 3.45 8.45 8.02
N PRO A 48 3.45 8.55 9.37
CA PRO A 48 3.74 7.40 10.22
C PRO A 48 3.01 6.16 9.71
N THR A 49 3.77 5.10 9.47
CA THR A 49 3.32 3.89 8.78
C THR A 49 3.82 2.67 9.53
N LEU A 50 2.92 1.72 9.77
CA LEU A 50 3.19 0.42 10.36
C LEU A 50 2.74 -0.66 9.39
N VAL A 51 3.56 -1.70 9.21
CA VAL A 51 3.20 -2.91 8.47
C VAL A 51 3.36 -4.09 9.42
N THR A 52 2.25 -4.74 9.75
CA THR A 52 2.24 -5.80 10.78
C THR A 52 1.11 -6.79 10.55
N ARG A 53 1.24 -7.95 11.20
CA ARG A 53 0.17 -8.93 11.40
C ARG A 53 -0.22 -9.07 12.87
N GLN A 54 0.37 -8.27 13.76
CA GLN A 54 0.12 -8.36 15.20
C GLN A 54 -0.94 -7.33 15.58
N GLU A 55 -2.05 -7.81 16.15
CA GLU A 55 -3.12 -6.93 16.63
C GLU A 55 -2.64 -5.93 17.69
N ALA A 56 -1.75 -6.38 18.59
CA ALA A 56 -1.21 -5.53 19.66
C ALA A 56 -0.49 -4.29 19.11
N ASP A 57 0.30 -4.46 18.05
CA ASP A 57 1.02 -3.36 17.40
C ASP A 57 0.03 -2.34 16.79
N VAL A 58 -1.05 -2.83 16.17
CA VAL A 58 -2.09 -1.96 15.60
C VAL A 58 -2.79 -1.14 16.68
N ARG A 59 -3.10 -1.77 17.83
CA ARG A 59 -3.72 -1.07 18.98
C ARG A 59 -2.78 -0.04 19.59
N ALA A 60 -1.49 -0.36 19.71
CA ALA A 60 -0.49 0.59 20.17
C ALA A 60 -0.38 1.79 19.21
N PHE A 61 -0.33 1.52 17.91
CA PHE A 61 -0.29 2.56 16.87
C PHE A 61 -1.55 3.44 16.88
N HIS A 62 -2.74 2.86 17.09
CA HIS A 62 -3.98 3.61 17.29
C HIS A 62 -3.93 4.48 18.54
N ALA A 63 -3.47 3.95 19.67
CA ALA A 63 -3.37 4.71 20.92
C ALA A 63 -2.41 5.92 20.79
N GLU A 64 -1.32 5.77 20.03
CA GLU A 64 -0.37 6.85 19.78
C GLU A 64 -0.93 7.91 18.83
N HIS A 65 -1.50 7.51 17.69
CA HIS A 65 -1.87 8.44 16.61
C HIS A 65 -3.34 8.86 16.60
N ARG A 66 -4.21 8.15 17.33
CA ARG A 66 -5.66 8.37 17.54
C ARG A 66 -6.56 8.31 16.30
N ASP A 67 -6.08 8.76 15.15
CA ASP A 67 -6.81 8.73 13.88
C ASP A 67 -5.95 8.04 12.82
N ILE A 68 -6.39 6.84 12.42
CA ILE A 68 -5.59 5.93 11.59
C ILE A 68 -6.39 5.38 10.43
N ILE A 69 -5.67 4.97 9.40
CA ILE A 69 -6.16 4.24 8.24
C ILE A 69 -5.58 2.84 8.27
N LEU A 70 -6.43 1.82 8.21
CA LEU A 70 -6.05 0.42 8.04
C LEU A 70 -6.40 -0.01 6.62
N LYS A 71 -5.48 -0.71 5.94
CA LYS A 71 -5.69 -1.22 4.58
C LYS A 71 -4.93 -2.52 4.32
N PRO A 72 -5.49 -3.44 3.50
CA PRO A 72 -4.79 -4.66 3.11
C PRO A 72 -3.61 -4.33 2.19
N LEU A 73 -2.60 -5.20 2.18
CA LEU A 73 -1.49 -5.09 1.22
C LEU A 73 -1.91 -5.54 -0.17
N ASP A 74 -2.74 -6.57 -0.26
CA ASP A 74 -3.37 -7.10 -1.46
C ASP A 74 -4.72 -6.41 -1.75
N GLY A 75 -4.79 -5.61 -2.82
CA GLY A 75 -6.03 -4.95 -3.23
C GLY A 75 -5.79 -3.66 -4.00
N MET A 76 -6.75 -3.28 -4.84
CA MET A 76 -6.76 -2.05 -5.63
C MET A 76 -8.09 -1.30 -5.46
N GLY A 77 -8.12 -0.01 -5.81
CA GLY A 77 -9.37 0.76 -5.94
C GLY A 77 -10.09 1.08 -4.63
N GLY A 78 -9.39 1.13 -3.50
CA GLY A 78 -9.98 1.54 -2.22
C GLY A 78 -10.72 0.44 -1.45
N SER A 79 -10.78 -0.78 -1.99
CA SER A 79 -11.37 -1.91 -1.28
C SER A 79 -10.59 -2.23 -0.01
N GLY A 80 -11.29 -2.37 1.11
CA GLY A 80 -10.70 -2.70 2.41
C GLY A 80 -9.96 -1.54 3.10
N ILE A 81 -10.22 -0.29 2.73
CA ILE A 81 -9.68 0.88 3.44
C ILE A 81 -10.65 1.30 4.54
N PHE A 82 -10.19 1.34 5.78
CA PHE A 82 -10.97 1.75 6.94
C PHE A 82 -10.29 2.89 7.68
N ARG A 83 -11.06 3.89 8.09
CA ARG A 83 -10.64 4.92 9.03
C ARG A 83 -11.17 4.60 10.42
N VAL A 84 -10.29 4.64 11.41
CA VAL A 84 -10.64 4.50 12.82
C VAL A 84 -10.18 5.77 13.53
N ARG A 85 -11.15 6.50 14.08
CA ARG A 85 -10.92 7.74 14.83
C ARG A 85 -10.60 7.41 16.30
N ASP A 86 -10.44 8.46 17.11
CA ASP A 86 -10.03 8.34 18.51
C ASP A 86 -10.99 7.49 19.36
N ASP A 87 -12.26 7.43 18.96
CA ASP A 87 -13.28 6.57 19.58
C ASP A 87 -12.98 5.07 19.48
N GLY A 88 -12.06 4.65 18.59
CA GLY A 88 -11.70 3.25 18.38
C GLY A 88 -12.85 2.41 17.83
N LEU A 89 -13.90 3.04 17.30
CA LEU A 89 -15.12 2.35 16.90
C LEU A 89 -14.79 1.28 15.84
N ASN A 90 -15.18 0.04 16.12
CA ASN A 90 -14.93 -1.14 15.29
C ASN A 90 -13.46 -1.55 15.11
N LEU A 91 -12.49 -0.99 15.86
CA LEU A 91 -11.06 -1.28 15.67
C LEU A 91 -10.75 -2.79 15.66
N GLY A 92 -11.27 -3.54 16.65
CA GLY A 92 -11.05 -4.99 16.74
C GLY A 92 -11.60 -5.74 15.52
N ALA A 93 -12.85 -5.49 15.15
CA ALA A 93 -13.49 -6.15 14.01
C ALA A 93 -12.80 -5.83 12.67
N ILE A 94 -12.32 -4.59 12.50
CA ILE A 94 -11.55 -4.18 11.32
C ILE A 94 -10.21 -4.92 11.27
N ILE A 95 -9.48 -5.00 12.40
CA ILE A 95 -8.23 -5.75 12.48
C ILE A 95 -8.47 -7.22 12.13
N GLU A 96 -9.47 -7.87 12.73
CA GLU A 96 -9.78 -9.28 12.45
C GLU A 96 -10.12 -9.53 10.98
N THR A 97 -10.91 -8.63 10.38
CA THR A 97 -11.31 -8.70 8.96
C THR A 97 -10.10 -8.59 8.04
N LEU A 98 -9.22 -7.61 8.27
CA LEU A 98 -8.08 -7.35 7.40
C LEU A 98 -6.92 -8.33 7.62
N ASN A 99 -6.67 -8.69 8.87
CA ASN A 99 -5.55 -9.54 9.27
C ASN A 99 -5.89 -11.04 9.18
N ARG A 100 -7.16 -11.40 9.01
CA ARG A 100 -7.66 -12.79 9.08
C ARG A 100 -7.11 -13.54 10.28
N HIS A 101 -7.31 -12.97 11.47
CA HIS A 101 -6.81 -13.50 12.75
C HIS A 101 -5.28 -13.74 12.79
N GLY A 102 -4.48 -12.83 12.20
CA GLY A 102 -3.02 -12.91 12.23
C GLY A 102 -2.39 -13.60 11.01
N ALA A 103 -3.21 -14.13 10.10
CA ALA A 103 -2.74 -14.82 8.90
C ALA A 103 -2.27 -13.86 7.78
N GLN A 104 -2.68 -12.59 7.80
CA GLN A 104 -2.40 -11.62 6.73
C GLN A 104 -1.79 -10.32 7.26
N THR A 105 -0.65 -9.92 6.70
CA THR A 105 -0.07 -8.61 6.99
C THR A 105 -0.93 -7.49 6.41
N LEU A 106 -1.16 -6.43 7.19
CA LEU A 106 -1.84 -5.21 6.79
C LEU A 106 -0.94 -4.00 6.97
N MET A 107 -1.36 -2.87 6.39
CA MET A 107 -0.74 -1.57 6.58
C MET A 107 -1.65 -0.67 7.42
N VAL A 108 -1.04 0.04 8.38
CA VAL A 108 -1.67 1.09 9.19
C VAL A 108 -0.93 2.39 8.96
N GLN A 109 -1.64 3.49 8.76
CA GLN A 109 -1.05 4.82 8.61
C GLN A 109 -1.81 5.84 9.44
N ARG A 110 -1.12 6.89 9.92
CA ARG A 110 -1.81 8.06 10.47
C ARG A 110 -2.72 8.67 9.39
N TYR A 111 -3.94 9.04 9.77
CA TYR A 111 -4.86 9.77 8.88
C TYR A 111 -4.30 11.16 8.53
N LEU A 112 -4.42 11.53 7.24
CA LEU A 112 -4.07 12.85 6.73
C LEU A 112 -5.36 13.63 6.44
N PRO A 113 -5.70 14.66 7.22
CA PRO A 113 -6.92 15.45 7.00
C PRO A 113 -6.92 16.17 5.64
N GLU A 114 -5.74 16.45 5.08
CA GLU A 114 -5.55 17.10 3.77
C GLU A 114 -6.14 16.30 2.60
N ILE A 115 -6.55 15.04 2.83
CA ILE A 115 -7.28 14.25 1.82
C ILE A 115 -8.57 14.94 1.34
N VAL A 116 -9.14 15.86 2.11
CA VAL A 116 -10.31 16.67 1.70
C VAL A 116 -9.98 17.62 0.53
N ASP A 117 -8.71 17.96 0.34
CA ASP A 117 -8.23 18.74 -0.80
C ASP A 117 -7.98 17.85 -2.05
N GLY A 118 -8.21 16.55 -1.91
CA GLY A 118 -8.12 15.53 -2.94
C GLY A 118 -6.80 14.76 -2.93
N ASP A 119 -6.88 13.47 -3.27
CA ASP A 119 -5.73 12.61 -3.52
C ASP A 119 -5.13 12.94 -4.90
N LYS A 120 -3.94 13.54 -4.90
CA LYS A 120 -3.27 14.00 -6.13
C LYS A 120 -2.53 12.86 -6.80
N ARG A 121 -2.99 12.48 -7.99
CA ARG A 121 -2.29 11.54 -8.86
C ARG A 121 -1.27 12.26 -9.74
N VAL A 122 0.00 12.07 -9.40
CA VAL A 122 1.17 12.57 -10.16
C VAL A 122 1.67 11.48 -11.10
N LEU A 123 1.93 11.83 -12.36
CA LEU A 123 2.50 10.92 -13.35
C LEU A 123 3.99 11.23 -13.57
N VAL A 124 4.81 10.17 -13.63
CA VAL A 124 6.25 10.26 -13.89
C VAL A 124 6.57 9.36 -15.08
N ILE A 125 7.24 9.91 -16.10
CA ILE A 125 7.62 9.18 -17.32
C ILE A 125 9.13 9.31 -17.51
N GLY A 126 9.85 8.20 -17.50
CA GLY A 126 11.31 8.21 -17.67
C GLY A 126 12.06 8.97 -16.56
N GLY A 127 11.47 9.10 -15.38
CA GLY A 127 12.02 9.88 -14.26
C GLY A 127 11.53 11.32 -14.18
N GLU A 128 10.87 11.82 -15.22
CA GLU A 128 10.38 13.21 -15.28
C GLU A 128 8.91 13.33 -14.86
N PRO A 129 8.56 14.19 -13.89
CA PRO A 129 7.18 14.43 -13.51
C PRO A 129 6.45 15.26 -14.58
N ILE A 130 5.22 14.87 -14.91
CA ILE A 130 4.34 15.67 -15.77
C ILE A 130 3.89 16.92 -15.00
N PRO A 131 3.87 18.12 -15.61
CA PRO A 131 3.54 19.38 -14.92
C PRO A 131 2.06 19.54 -14.54
N PHE A 132 1.27 18.46 -14.58
CA PHE A 132 -0.14 18.42 -14.23
C PHE A 132 -0.44 17.16 -13.40
N SER A 133 -1.38 17.28 -12.47
CA SER A 133 -1.89 16.17 -11.65
C SER A 133 -3.41 16.15 -11.65
N LEU A 134 -4.01 15.00 -11.37
CA LEU A 134 -5.44 14.87 -11.13
C LEU A 134 -5.71 14.69 -9.64
N ALA A 135 -6.44 15.61 -9.02
CA ALA A 135 -6.94 15.44 -7.64
C ALA A 135 -8.32 14.78 -7.67
N ARG A 136 -8.56 13.80 -6.79
CA ARG A 136 -9.84 13.09 -6.64
C ARG A 136 -10.30 13.05 -5.20
#